data_AF-A0A0C3NFI4-F1
#
_entry.id   AF-A0A0C3NFI4-F1
#
_cell.length_a   1.000
_cell.length_b   1.000
_cell.length_c   1.000
_cell.angle_alpha   90.00
_cell.angle_beta   90.00
_cell.angle_gamma   90.00
#
_symmetry.space_group_name_H-M   'P 1'
#
loop_
_entity.id
_entity.type
_entity.pdbx_description
1 polymer ?
#
loop_
_entity_poly.entity_id
_entity_poly.type
_entity_poly.pdbx_seq_one_letter_code
_entity_poly.pdbx_strand_id
1 'polypeptide(L)'
;MLPPPPPPREFPLFSHVDLLQLVLEHCDIRDLITLAATSTTNAKHVKWYLNHRLQTTCCPFFPSTKVLTNILSACDAVVSGSAALRLVLPANACNWAPSDLDIYIA
;
A
#
# COMPACT_ATOMS: atom_id res chain seq x y z
N MET A 1 38.31 24.22 30.80
CA MET A 1 37.77 24.40 29.43
C MET A 1 36.80 23.25 29.18
N LEU A 2 35.50 23.52 28.99
CA LEU A 2 34.54 22.47 28.63
C LEU A 2 34.75 22.06 27.17
N PRO A 3 34.55 20.78 26.80
CA PRO A 3 34.54 20.37 25.41
C PRO A 3 33.41 21.07 24.66
N PRO A 4 33.59 21.39 23.36
CA PRO A 4 32.51 21.98 22.56
C PRO A 4 31.32 20.99 22.52
N PRO A 5 30.07 21.50 22.54
CA PRO A 5 28.90 20.65 22.39
C PRO A 5 28.99 19.88 21.06
N PRO A 6 28.54 18.61 21.02
CA PRO A 6 28.51 17.87 19.76
C PRO A 6 27.66 18.66 18.75
N PRO A 7 28.02 18.62 17.45
CA PRO A 7 27.22 19.27 16.43
C PRO A 7 25.78 18.77 16.53
N PRO A 8 24.77 19.61 16.24
CA PRO A 8 23.39 19.16 16.23
C PRO A 8 23.33 17.97 15.28
N ARG A 9 22.91 16.81 15.81
CA ARG A 9 22.52 15.66 14.98
C ARG A 9 21.19 15.99 14.33
N GLU A 10 21.18 17.03 13.52
CA GLU A 10 20.04 17.33 12.67
C GLU A 10 20.10 16.41 11.47
N PHE A 11 19.35 15.32 11.57
CA PHE A 11 18.43 14.95 10.50
C PHE A 11 17.06 14.67 11.13
N PRO A 12 16.25 15.71 11.42
CA PRO A 12 14.89 15.55 11.91
C PRO A 12 13.89 15.35 10.75
N LEU A 13 14.32 14.88 9.58
CA LEU A 13 13.44 14.69 8.41
C LEU A 13 12.58 13.42 8.49
N PHE A 14 12.63 12.71 9.60
CA PHE A 14 12.47 11.27 9.66
C PHE A 14 11.68 10.81 10.90
N SER A 15 10.65 11.57 11.28
CA SER A 15 9.52 11.09 12.10
C SER A 15 8.55 10.17 11.32
N HIS A 16 8.85 9.99 10.02
CA HIS A 16 8.84 8.77 9.21
C HIS A 16 7.56 8.03 8.80
N VAL A 17 6.44 8.07 9.52
CA VAL A 17 5.23 7.34 9.03
C VAL A 17 4.58 8.09 7.87
N ASP A 18 4.44 9.40 7.98
CA ASP A 18 3.71 10.22 7.01
C ASP A 18 4.48 10.36 5.68
N LEU A 19 5.80 10.49 5.73
CA LEU A 19 6.63 10.57 4.52
C LEU A 19 6.73 9.23 3.80
N LEU A 20 6.86 8.13 4.54
CA LEU A 20 6.89 6.81 3.93
C LEU A 20 5.56 6.53 3.24
N GLN A 21 4.44 6.83 3.90
CA GLN A 21 3.13 6.71 3.29
C GLN A 21 3.01 7.57 2.03
N LEU A 22 3.45 8.83 2.08
CA LEU A 22 3.44 9.71 0.91
C LEU A 22 4.24 9.13 -0.27
N VAL A 23 5.44 8.60 0.00
CA VAL A 23 6.25 7.92 -1.03
C VAL A 23 5.49 6.72 -1.61
N LEU A 24 4.92 5.87 -0.75
CA LEU A 24 4.16 4.70 -1.19
C LEU A 24 2.93 5.07 -2.03
N GLU A 25 2.28 6.22 -1.77
CA GLU A 25 1.17 6.74 -2.56
C GLU A 25 1.56 7.18 -3.98
N HIS A 26 2.83 7.47 -4.21
CA HIS A 26 3.38 7.81 -5.53
C HIS A 26 3.92 6.59 -6.29
N CYS A 27 4.06 5.44 -5.62
CA CYS A 27 4.58 4.21 -6.22
C CYS A 27 3.48 3.42 -6.92
N ASP A 28 3.79 2.85 -8.08
CA ASP A 28 2.97 1.81 -8.69
C ASP A 28 3.29 0.42 -8.09
N ILE A 29 2.57 -0.63 -8.50
CA ILE A 29 2.81 -1.98 -7.95
C ILE A 29 4.25 -2.48 -8.19
N ARG A 30 4.89 -2.08 -9.29
CA ARG A 30 6.26 -2.52 -9.62
C ARG A 30 7.26 -1.85 -8.69
N ASP A 31 7.09 -0.57 -8.43
CA ASP A 31 7.90 0.17 -7.46
C ASP A 31 7.75 -0.42 -6.07
N LEU A 32 6.50 -0.73 -5.65
CA LEU A 32 6.20 -1.33 -4.36
C LEU A 32 6.84 -2.72 -4.21
N ILE A 33 6.77 -3.56 -5.25
CA ILE A 33 7.43 -4.88 -5.26
C ILE A 33 8.95 -4.72 -5.16
N THR A 34 9.51 -3.78 -5.93
CA THR A 34 10.95 -3.49 -5.91
C THR A 34 11.40 -3.03 -4.52
N LEU A 35 10.65 -2.11 -3.91
CA LEU A 35 10.90 -1.62 -2.55
C LEU A 35 10.80 -2.75 -1.52
N ALA A 36 9.78 -3.61 -1.62
CA ALA A 36 9.62 -4.76 -0.73
C ALA A 36 10.80 -5.73 -0.82
N ALA A 37 11.39 -5.91 -2.00
CA ALA A 37 12.54 -6.79 -2.20
C ALA A 37 13.85 -6.26 -1.57
N THR A 38 13.94 -4.97 -1.26
CA THR A 38 15.17 -4.38 -0.71
C THR A 38 15.45 -4.77 0.75
N SER A 39 14.43 -5.04 1.56
CA SER A 39 14.59 -5.46 2.96
C SER A 39 13.32 -6.06 3.56
N THR A 40 13.47 -6.84 4.63
CA THR A 40 12.33 -7.39 5.38
C THR A 40 11.47 -6.30 6.04
N THR A 41 12.07 -5.19 6.45
CA THR A 41 11.36 -4.03 6.99
C THR A 41 10.50 -3.37 5.91
N ASN A 42 11.05 -3.13 4.72
CA ASN A 42 10.31 -2.56 3.60
C ASN A 42 9.20 -3.50 3.13
N ALA A 43 9.44 -4.81 3.10
CA ALA A 43 8.40 -5.80 2.82
C ALA A 43 7.21 -5.70 3.80
N LYS A 44 7.47 -5.48 5.09
CA LYS A 44 6.40 -5.27 6.09
C LYS A 44 5.63 -3.98 5.84
N HIS A 45 6.32 -2.87 5.51
CA HIS A 45 5.67 -1.60 5.19
C HIS A 45 4.80 -1.68 3.94
N VAL A 46 5.33 -2.25 2.86
CA VAL A 46 4.58 -2.45 1.61
C VAL A 46 3.39 -3.37 1.85
N LYS A 47 3.56 -4.48 2.59
CA LYS A 47 2.45 -5.38 2.93
C LYS A 47 1.36 -4.66 3.73
N TRP A 48 1.73 -3.86 4.73
CA TRP A 48 0.77 -3.09 5.51
C TRP A 48 0.01 -2.09 4.61
N TYR A 49 0.73 -1.36 3.75
CA TYR A 49 0.16 -0.40 2.81
C TYR A 49 -0.80 -1.05 1.82
N LEU A 50 -0.41 -2.15 1.17
CA LEU A 50 -1.27 -2.88 0.23
C LEU A 50 -2.53 -3.44 0.92
N ASN A 51 -2.43 -3.89 2.18
CA ASN A 51 -3.62 -4.30 2.94
C ASN A 51 -4.55 -3.12 3.22
N HIS A 52 -4.00 -1.96 3.57
CA HIS A 52 -4.78 -0.74 3.74
C HIS A 52 -5.49 -0.33 2.44
N ARG A 53 -4.78 -0.39 1.31
CA ARG A 53 -5.34 -0.13 -0.02
C ARG A 53 -6.45 -1.10 -0.41
N LEU A 54 -6.25 -2.39 -0.15
CA LEU A 54 -7.27 -3.41 -0.36
C LEU A 54 -8.51 -3.14 0.49
N GLN A 55 -8.31 -2.78 1.77
CA GLN A 55 -9.42 -2.48 2.67
C GLN A 55 -10.19 -1.25 2.24
N THR A 56 -9.51 -0.16 1.93
CA THR A 56 -10.17 1.09 1.48
C THR A 56 -10.91 0.90 0.15
N THR A 57 -10.33 0.15 -0.79
CA THR A 57 -10.96 -0.11 -2.09
C THR A 57 -12.16 -1.06 -1.98
N CYS A 58 -12.09 -2.07 -1.12
CA CYS A 58 -13.10 -3.12 -1.05
C CYS A 58 -14.14 -2.96 0.08
N CYS A 59 -13.92 -2.05 1.03
CA CYS A 59 -14.87 -1.77 2.14
C CYS A 59 -16.31 -1.53 1.68
N PRO A 60 -16.58 -0.83 0.55
CA PRO A 60 -17.95 -0.66 0.06
C PRO A 60 -18.64 -1.97 -0.34
N PHE A 61 -17.87 -2.99 -0.72
CA PHE A 61 -18.39 -4.26 -1.26
C PHE A 61 -18.36 -5.41 -0.25
N PHE A 62 -17.38 -5.39 0.66
CA PHE A 62 -17.20 -6.42 1.68
C PHE A 62 -16.97 -5.80 3.06
N PRO A 63 -17.61 -6.34 4.11
CA PRO A 63 -17.41 -5.86 5.48
C PRO A 63 -15.99 -6.12 6.01
N SER A 64 -15.25 -7.03 5.37
CA SER A 64 -13.85 -7.31 5.71
C SER A 64 -13.08 -7.80 4.49
N THR A 65 -11.85 -7.34 4.34
CA THR A 65 -10.91 -7.87 3.33
C THR A 65 -10.62 -9.35 3.51
N LYS A 66 -10.76 -9.89 4.73
CA LYS A 66 -10.62 -11.33 4.98
C LYS A 66 -11.63 -12.16 4.18
N VAL A 67 -12.88 -11.67 4.09
CA VAL A 67 -13.92 -12.35 3.32
C VAL A 67 -13.53 -12.37 1.84
N LEU A 68 -13.11 -11.23 1.30
CA LEU A 68 -12.62 -11.14 -0.08
C LEU A 68 -11.44 -12.07 -0.32
N THR A 69 -10.38 -12.01 0.50
CA THR A 69 -9.19 -12.85 0.30
C THR A 69 -9.50 -14.34 0.43
N ASN A 70 -10.47 -14.71 1.28
CA ASN A 70 -10.93 -16.09 1.38
C ASN A 70 -11.66 -16.53 0.11
N ILE A 71 -12.53 -15.68 -0.47
CA ILE A 71 -13.20 -15.98 -1.75
C ILE A 71 -12.16 -16.12 -2.86
N LEU A 72 -11.23 -15.16 -2.98
CA LEU A 72 -10.22 -15.18 -4.03
C LEU A 72 -9.34 -16.43 -3.94
N SER A 73 -8.92 -16.82 -2.73
CA SER A 73 -8.08 -18.01 -2.53
C SER A 73 -8.83 -19.35 -2.64
N ALA A 74 -10.11 -19.40 -2.25
CA ALA A 74 -10.89 -20.63 -2.30
C ALA A 74 -11.43 -20.95 -3.70
N CYS A 75 -11.68 -19.93 -4.52
CA CYS A 75 -12.36 -20.06 -5.80
C CYS A 75 -11.44 -19.85 -7.02
N ASP A 76 -10.11 -19.75 -6.83
CA ASP A 76 -9.16 -19.37 -7.89
C ASP A 76 -9.64 -18.14 -8.68
N ALA A 77 -10.05 -17.11 -7.93
CA ALA A 77 -10.72 -15.95 -8.48
C ALA A 77 -9.79 -14.74 -8.59
N VAL A 78 -10.02 -13.93 -9.62
CA VAL A 78 -9.23 -12.72 -9.92
C VAL A 78 -10.10 -11.47 -9.87
N VAL A 79 -9.53 -10.40 -9.32
CA VAL A 79 -10.14 -9.07 -9.35
C VAL A 79 -9.72 -8.35 -10.63
N SER A 80 -10.66 -7.68 -11.29
CA SER A 80 -10.41 -6.94 -12.52
C SER A 80 -10.99 -5.52 -12.46
N GLY A 81 -10.94 -4.82 -13.59
CA GLY A 81 -11.60 -3.55 -13.78
C GLY A 81 -11.01 -2.42 -12.92
N SER A 82 -11.87 -1.46 -12.59
CA SER A 82 -11.49 -0.23 -11.90
C SER A 82 -10.89 -0.51 -10.51
N ALA A 83 -11.42 -1.49 -9.77
CA ALA A 83 -10.90 -1.88 -8.46
C ALA A 83 -9.48 -2.46 -8.53
N ALA A 84 -9.19 -3.33 -9.52
CA ALA A 84 -7.85 -3.87 -9.73
C ALA A 84 -6.85 -2.78 -10.14
N LEU A 85 -7.24 -1.92 -11.09
CA LEU A 85 -6.43 -0.79 -11.51
C LEU A 85 -6.10 0.14 -10.35
N ARG A 86 -7.06 0.37 -9.44
CA ARG A 86 -6.81 1.20 -8.28
C ARG A 86 -5.69 0.59 -7.45
N LEU A 87 -5.69 -0.71 -7.16
CA LEU A 87 -4.62 -1.36 -6.39
C LEU A 87 -3.24 -1.32 -7.04
N VAL A 88 -3.19 -1.34 -8.37
CA VAL A 88 -1.95 -1.46 -9.14
C VAL A 88 -1.32 -0.10 -9.45
N LEU A 89 -2.14 0.93 -9.66
CA LEU A 89 -1.69 2.27 -10.00
C LEU A 89 -1.34 3.09 -8.75
N PRO A 90 -0.47 4.11 -8.88
CA PRO A 90 -0.18 5.06 -7.81
C PRO A 90 -1.47 5.66 -7.25
N ALA A 91 -1.61 5.64 -5.92
CA ALA A 91 -2.82 6.12 -5.25
C ALA A 91 -3.07 7.60 -5.50
N ASN A 92 -2.00 8.41 -5.58
CA ASN A 92 -2.07 9.84 -5.87
C ASN A 92 -2.59 10.16 -7.29
N ALA A 93 -2.43 9.25 -8.24
CA ALA A 93 -2.88 9.39 -9.62
C ALA A 93 -4.34 8.93 -9.82
N CYS A 94 -4.93 8.26 -8.82
CA CYS A 94 -6.30 7.79 -8.87
C CYS A 94 -7.23 8.79 -8.16
N ASN A 95 -7.72 9.80 -8.90
CA ASN A 95 -8.74 10.75 -8.42
C ASN A 95 -10.19 10.26 -8.58
N TRP A 96 -10.38 9.01 -9.02
CA TRP A 96 -11.66 8.36 -9.26
C TRP A 96 -11.94 7.24 -8.25
N ALA A 97 -13.18 7.03 -7.85
CA ALA A 97 -13.57 5.90 -7.02
C ALA A 97 -14.11 4.77 -7.90
N PRO A 98 -13.77 3.49 -7.62
CA PRO A 98 -14.39 2.36 -8.31
C PRO A 98 -15.88 2.32 -7.95
N SER A 99 -16.73 2.24 -8.96
CA SER A 99 -18.19 2.11 -8.80
C SER A 99 -18.63 0.67 -8.56
N ASP A 100 -17.82 -0.27 -9.00
CA ASP A 100 -18.06 -1.71 -9.03
C ASP A 100 -16.82 -2.49 -8.60
N LEU A 101 -17.02 -3.79 -8.39
CA LEU A 101 -15.96 -4.74 -8.10
C LEU A 101 -16.15 -5.97 -8.98
N ASP A 102 -15.36 -6.05 -10.04
CA ASP A 102 -15.37 -7.17 -10.97
C ASP A 102 -14.54 -8.33 -10.42
N ILE A 103 -15.16 -9.49 -10.25
CA ILE A 103 -14.51 -10.74 -9.83
C ILE A 103 -14.82 -11.82 -10.86
N TYR A 104 -13.77 -12.44 -11.39
CA TYR A 104 -13.86 -13.59 -12.30
C TYR A 104 -13.39 -14.84 -11.58
N ILE A 105 -14.14 -15.93 -11.73
CA ILE A 105 -13.86 -17.24 -11.13
C ILE A 105 -13.48 -18.18 -12.30
N ALA A 106 -12.40 -18.94 -12.15
CA ALA A 106 -11.92 -19.89 -13.14
C ALA A 106 -12.76 -21.18 -13.21
#